data_AF-A0A327JIZ1-F1
#
_entry.id   AF-A0A327JIZ1-F1
#
_cell.length_a   1.000
_cell.length_b   1.000
_cell.length_c   1.000
_cell.angle_alpha   90.00
_cell.angle_beta   90.00
_cell.angle_gamma   90.00
#
_symmetry.space_group_name_H-M   'P 1'
#
loop_
_entity.id
_entity.type
_entity.pdbx_description
1 polymer ?
#
loop_
_entity_poly.entity_id
_entity_poly.type
_entity_poly.pdbx_seq_one_letter_code
_entity_poly.pdbx_strand_id
1 'polypeptide(L)'
;IAAGAARAVFLEVHRRGGDGIAGGRSLVCVLPHGAPTDASYEVGDLDLRLRLDRPVRFQVYTSTREEDREVGDVVTPTEDFETLPPLETVATVKRANAADAGATVPVALKARLNELGLLQVACRSLDPRIRETWPLEFNLRPAPGAAGPAPPAAASSASA
;
A
#
# COMPACT_ATOMS: atom_id res chain seq x y z
N ILE A 1 -19.17 -21.99 -5.43
CA ILE A 1 -18.58 -20.86 -6.18
C ILE A 1 -17.53 -20.22 -5.29
N ALA A 2 -16.27 -20.57 -5.48
CA ALA A 2 -15.17 -19.88 -4.80
C ALA A 2 -14.83 -18.66 -5.65
N ALA A 3 -15.26 -17.48 -5.22
CA ALA A 3 -14.91 -16.23 -5.87
C ALA A 3 -13.56 -15.77 -5.30
N GLY A 4 -12.46 -16.14 -5.96
CA GLY A 4 -11.13 -15.59 -5.67
C GLY A 4 -11.05 -14.11 -6.06
N ALA A 5 -9.93 -13.47 -5.76
CA ALA A 5 -9.69 -12.08 -6.13
C ALA A 5 -9.78 -11.90 -7.65
N ALA A 6 -10.73 -11.09 -8.12
CA ALA A 6 -10.92 -10.85 -9.56
C ALA A 6 -9.79 -10.02 -10.20
N ARG A 7 -8.88 -9.46 -9.39
CA ARG A 7 -7.80 -8.58 -9.82
C ARG A 7 -6.59 -8.79 -8.94
N ALA A 8 -5.40 -8.65 -9.51
CA ALA A 8 -4.18 -8.54 -8.74
C ALA A 8 -4.10 -7.16 -8.07
N VAL A 9 -3.47 -7.11 -6.89
CA VAL A 9 -3.27 -5.89 -6.10
C VAL A 9 -1.80 -5.67 -5.82
N PHE A 10 -1.38 -4.42 -5.99
CA PHE A 10 0.01 -4.01 -5.87
C PHE A 10 0.14 -2.79 -4.95
N LEU A 11 1.29 -2.66 -4.30
CA LEU A 11 1.66 -1.46 -3.53
C LEU A 11 2.86 -0.76 -4.17
N GLU A 12 2.83 0.57 -4.20
CA GLU A 12 4.02 1.36 -4.56
C GLU A 12 5.06 1.25 -3.45
N VAL A 13 6.28 0.90 -3.83
CA VAL A 13 7.45 0.85 -2.95
C VAL A 13 8.57 1.68 -3.52
N HIS A 14 9.26 2.42 -2.65
CA HIS A 14 10.39 3.25 -3.03
C HIS A 14 11.68 2.45 -2.84
N ARG A 15 12.35 2.09 -3.93
CA ARG A 15 13.66 1.46 -3.86
C ARG A 15 14.72 2.52 -3.63
N ARG A 16 15.62 2.31 -2.66
CA ARG A 16 16.85 3.09 -2.57
C ARG A 16 17.73 2.68 -3.75
N GLY A 17 17.82 3.53 -4.77
CA GLY A 17 18.56 3.22 -5.99
C GLY A 17 20.05 2.97 -5.71
N GLY A 18 20.60 1.91 -6.32
CA GLY A 18 22.03 1.77 -6.54
C GLY A 18 22.38 2.48 -7.86
N ASP A 19 23.44 3.29 -7.81
CA ASP A 19 24.07 4.07 -8.89
C ASP A 19 23.20 4.55 -10.07
N GLY A 20 22.85 5.83 -10.02
CA GLY A 20 22.77 6.68 -11.21
C GLY A 20 21.47 6.67 -12.04
N ILE A 21 20.55 5.72 -11.82
CA ILE A 21 19.25 5.74 -12.49
C ILE A 21 18.23 6.33 -11.52
N ALA A 22 17.61 7.47 -11.87
CA ALA A 22 16.55 8.10 -11.10
C ALA A 22 15.55 7.02 -10.67
N GLY A 23 15.45 6.77 -9.36
CA GLY A 23 14.69 5.67 -8.78
C GLY A 23 13.25 5.68 -9.28
N GLY A 24 12.94 4.79 -10.23
CA GLY A 24 11.60 4.64 -10.77
C GLY A 24 10.64 4.13 -9.71
N ARG A 25 9.38 4.55 -9.81
CA ARG A 25 8.29 3.94 -9.04
C ARG A 25 8.29 2.44 -9.32
N SER A 26 8.25 1.63 -8.27
CA SER A 26 8.15 0.18 -8.39
C SER A 26 6.88 -0.27 -7.69
N LEU A 27 6.16 -1.20 -8.29
CA LEU A 27 4.98 -1.83 -7.71
C LEU A 27 5.34 -3.24 -7.28
N VAL A 28 4.95 -3.64 -6.07
CA VAL A 28 5.08 -5.02 -5.61
C VAL A 28 3.72 -5.70 -5.59
N CYS A 29 3.60 -6.89 -6.16
CA CYS A 29 2.41 -7.73 -6.05
C CYS A 29 2.25 -8.21 -4.60
N VAL A 30 1.16 -7.80 -3.95
CA VAL A 30 0.82 -8.23 -2.57
C VAL A 30 -0.32 -9.23 -2.54
N LEU A 31 -1.22 -9.19 -3.54
CA LEU A 31 -2.31 -10.15 -3.70
C LEU A 31 -2.37 -10.55 -5.18
N PRO A 32 -2.13 -11.82 -5.54
CA PRO A 32 -2.17 -12.28 -6.91
C PRO A 32 -3.62 -12.37 -7.40
N HIS A 33 -3.80 -12.36 -8.72
CA HIS A 33 -5.09 -12.66 -9.32
C HIS A 33 -5.57 -14.06 -8.90
N GLY A 34 -6.88 -14.23 -8.70
CA GLY A 34 -7.48 -15.49 -8.27
C GLY A 34 -7.23 -15.87 -6.81
N ALA A 35 -6.56 -15.02 -6.01
CA ALA A 35 -6.28 -15.31 -4.61
C ALA A 35 -7.55 -15.73 -3.83
N PRO A 36 -7.55 -16.90 -3.16
CA PRO A 36 -8.73 -17.36 -2.42
C PRO A 36 -8.85 -16.66 -1.07
N THR A 37 -10.06 -16.70 -0.50
CA THR A 37 -10.42 -16.00 0.75
C THR A 37 -9.85 -16.63 2.03
N ASP A 38 -9.28 -17.84 1.93
CA ASP A 38 -8.63 -18.57 3.01
C ASP A 38 -7.10 -18.49 2.98
N ALA A 39 -6.52 -17.88 1.94
CA ALA A 39 -5.08 -17.70 1.80
C ALA A 39 -4.60 -16.37 2.39
N SER A 40 -3.40 -16.40 2.97
CA SER A 40 -2.66 -15.21 3.38
C SER A 40 -1.30 -15.21 2.70
N TYR A 41 -0.91 -14.05 2.21
CA TYR A 41 0.32 -13.83 1.48
C TYR A 41 1.25 -12.91 2.27
N GLU A 42 2.55 -13.16 2.20
CA GLU A 42 3.57 -12.35 2.86
C GLU A 42 4.70 -12.04 1.89
N VAL A 43 5.11 -10.77 1.84
CA VAL A 43 6.30 -10.30 1.10
C VAL A 43 7.34 -9.83 2.10
N GLY A 44 8.40 -10.63 2.31
CA GLY A 44 9.47 -10.36 3.26
C GLY A 44 10.80 -9.89 2.66
N ASP A 45 11.04 -10.17 1.37
CA ASP A 45 12.39 -10.13 0.78
C ASP A 45 12.78 -8.80 0.12
N LEU A 46 12.09 -7.71 0.46
CA LEU A 46 12.24 -6.40 -0.21
C LEU A 46 12.99 -5.32 0.60
N ASP A 47 13.60 -5.67 1.74
CA ASP A 47 14.22 -4.73 2.72
C ASP A 47 13.34 -3.50 3.01
N LEU A 48 12.02 -3.72 3.13
CA LEU A 48 11.08 -2.65 3.41
C LEU A 48 11.25 -2.17 4.84
N ARG A 49 11.25 -0.84 5.01
CA ARG A 49 11.33 -0.21 6.33
C ARG A 49 10.14 0.70 6.58
N LEU A 50 9.51 0.53 7.74
CA LEU A 50 8.39 1.33 8.19
C LEU A 50 8.86 2.34 9.23
N ARG A 51 8.44 3.61 9.08
CA ARG A 51 8.73 4.66 10.07
C ARG A 51 7.78 4.53 11.26
N LEU A 52 8.33 4.58 12.47
CA LEU A 52 7.57 4.58 13.72
C LEU A 52 7.06 5.99 14.06
N ASP A 53 5.93 6.04 14.76
CA ASP A 53 5.28 7.23 15.33
C ASP A 53 5.01 8.35 14.32
N ARG A 54 4.90 7.99 13.04
CA ARG A 54 4.58 8.90 11.93
C ARG A 54 3.55 8.25 11.00
N PRO A 55 2.61 9.02 10.46
CA PRO A 55 1.76 8.53 9.37
C PRO A 55 2.61 8.10 8.18
N VAL A 56 2.38 6.88 7.70
CA VAL A 56 2.98 6.33 6.48
C VAL A 56 1.85 6.00 5.52
N ARG A 57 2.05 6.34 4.24
CA ARG A 57 1.09 6.15 3.17
C ARG A 57 1.65 5.19 2.12
N PHE A 58 0.82 4.25 1.68
CA PHE A 58 1.09 3.29 0.61
C PHE A 58 0.07 3.53 -0.52
N GLN A 59 0.56 3.89 -1.70
CA GLN A 59 -0.31 4.00 -2.88
C GLN A 59 -0.62 2.60 -3.39
N VAL A 60 -1.90 2.28 -3.54
CA VAL A 60 -2.38 0.97 -3.97
C VAL A 60 -2.75 1.02 -5.45
N TYR A 61 -2.43 -0.05 -6.17
CA TYR A 61 -2.74 -0.26 -7.58
C TYR A 61 -3.44 -1.61 -7.78
N THR A 62 -4.23 -1.72 -8.83
CA THR A 62 -4.85 -2.98 -9.24
C THR A 62 -4.81 -3.14 -10.76
N SER A 63 -4.68 -4.39 -11.23
CA SER A 63 -4.65 -4.72 -12.65
C SER A 63 -5.42 -6.03 -12.92
N THR A 64 -6.06 -6.08 -14.09
CA THR A 64 -6.63 -7.30 -14.69
C THR A 64 -5.75 -7.91 -15.77
N ARG A 65 -4.62 -7.26 -16.13
CA ARG A 65 -3.69 -7.71 -17.19
C ARG A 65 -2.42 -8.35 -16.65
N GLU A 66 -2.28 -8.37 -15.32
CA GLU A 66 -1.12 -8.91 -14.60
C GLU A 66 -1.52 -10.21 -13.88
N GLU A 67 -2.17 -11.14 -14.59
CA GLU A 67 -2.73 -12.37 -14.01
C GLU A 67 -1.63 -13.37 -13.61
N ASP A 68 -0.50 -13.38 -14.31
CA ASP A 68 0.63 -14.29 -14.07
C ASP A 68 1.56 -13.83 -12.95
N ARG A 69 1.25 -12.72 -12.26
CA ARG A 69 2.13 -12.17 -11.22
C ARG A 69 2.01 -12.91 -9.90
N GLU A 70 3.15 -13.31 -9.38
CA GLU A 70 3.28 -13.97 -8.10
C GLU A 70 3.52 -12.96 -6.98
N VAL A 71 3.30 -13.39 -5.74
CA VAL A 71 3.52 -12.55 -4.56
C VAL A 71 4.98 -12.17 -4.44
N GLY A 72 5.24 -10.88 -4.27
CA GLY A 72 6.60 -10.34 -4.20
C GLY A 72 7.17 -9.92 -5.54
N ASP A 73 6.52 -10.23 -6.67
CA ASP A 73 6.94 -9.75 -7.98
C ASP A 73 6.97 -8.22 -8.01
N VAL A 74 8.09 -7.69 -8.50
CA VAL A 74 8.31 -6.25 -8.63
C VAL A 74 8.19 -5.85 -10.10
N VAL A 75 7.26 -4.95 -10.38
CA VAL A 75 6.96 -4.47 -11.74
C VAL A 75 7.06 -2.95 -11.82
N THR A 76 7.28 -2.43 -13.02
CA THR A 76 7.23 -0.99 -13.29
C THR A 76 5.78 -0.61 -13.62
N PRO A 77 5.21 0.47 -13.04
CA PRO A 77 3.85 0.89 -13.34
C PRO A 77 3.71 1.26 -14.82
N THR A 78 2.70 0.70 -15.48
CA THR A 78 2.25 1.03 -16.84
C THR A 78 0.87 1.71 -16.80
N GLU A 79 0.32 2.05 -17.97
CA GLU A 79 -1.04 2.57 -18.12
C GLU A 79 -2.15 1.55 -17.78
N ASP A 80 -1.81 0.26 -17.70
CA ASP A 80 -2.77 -0.81 -17.40
C ASP A 80 -3.14 -0.91 -15.91
N PHE A 81 -2.47 -0.14 -15.05
CA PHE A 81 -2.72 -0.12 -13.62
C PHE A 81 -3.71 0.97 -13.24
N GLU A 82 -4.75 0.57 -12.50
CA GLU A 82 -5.72 1.50 -11.92
C GLU A 82 -5.31 1.81 -10.47
N THR A 83 -5.37 3.09 -10.07
CA THR A 83 -5.08 3.50 -8.70
C THR A 83 -6.29 3.28 -7.79
N LEU A 84 -6.07 2.61 -6.67
CA LEU A 84 -7.03 2.55 -5.57
C LEU A 84 -6.73 3.66 -4.54
N PRO A 85 -7.67 3.98 -3.64
CA PRO A 85 -7.36 4.88 -2.54
C PRO A 85 -6.11 4.40 -1.78
N PRO A 86 -5.29 5.32 -1.27
CA PRO A 86 -4.09 4.93 -0.54
C PRO A 86 -4.45 4.29 0.80
N LEU A 87 -3.59 3.39 1.26
CA LEU A 87 -3.66 2.85 2.62
C LEU A 87 -2.66 3.58 3.51
N GLU A 88 -3.07 3.84 4.75
CA GLU A 88 -2.29 4.56 5.73
C GLU A 88 -2.21 3.81 7.05
N THR A 89 -1.15 4.05 7.81
CA THR A 89 -1.02 3.57 9.18
C THR A 89 -0.13 4.49 10.01
N VAL A 90 -0.24 4.41 11.33
CA VAL A 90 0.72 4.99 12.28
C VAL A 90 1.30 3.85 13.10
N ALA A 91 2.55 3.49 12.82
CA ALA A 91 3.21 2.39 13.50
C ALA A 91 3.69 2.81 14.90
N THR A 92 2.95 2.40 15.93
CA THR A 92 3.33 2.63 17.33
C THR A 92 3.83 1.32 17.95
N VAL A 93 4.84 1.41 18.82
CA VAL A 93 5.42 0.25 19.54
C VAL A 93 5.27 0.47 21.04
N LYS A 94 4.68 -0.48 21.76
CA LYS A 94 4.37 -0.35 23.20
C LYS A 94 5.62 -0.23 24.11
N ARG A 95 6.80 -0.61 23.62
CA ARG A 95 8.08 -0.56 24.34
C ARG A 95 9.14 0.28 23.61
N ALA A 96 8.72 1.26 22.80
CA ALA A 96 9.66 2.24 22.29
C ALA A 96 10.20 3.07 23.47
N ASN A 97 11.52 3.06 23.68
CA ASN A 97 12.13 4.11 24.47
C ASN A 97 11.97 5.43 23.70
N ALA A 98 12.03 6.58 24.37
CA ALA A 98 11.99 7.88 23.69
C ALA A 98 13.06 8.03 22.58
N ALA A 99 14.14 7.23 22.64
CA ALA A 99 15.18 7.13 21.63
C ALA A 99 14.73 6.48 20.30
N ASP A 100 13.61 5.76 20.28
CA ASP A 100 13.08 5.06 19.09
C ASP A 100 12.08 5.92 18.30
N ALA A 101 11.75 7.12 18.79
CA ALA A 101 10.81 8.03 18.12
C ALA A 101 11.34 8.44 16.74
N GLY A 102 10.59 8.10 15.68
CA GLY A 102 10.99 8.36 14.29
C GLY A 102 12.04 7.37 13.73
N ALA A 103 12.36 6.30 14.47
CA ALA A 103 13.16 5.19 13.95
C ALA A 103 12.42 4.47 12.82
N THR A 104 13.17 3.66 12.07
CA THR A 104 12.62 2.77 11.04
C THR A 104 12.84 1.33 11.42
N VAL A 105 11.84 0.48 11.20
CA VAL A 105 11.90 -0.96 11.50
C VAL A 105 11.72 -1.77 10.22
N PRO A 106 12.45 -2.89 10.05
CA PRO A 106 12.23 -3.78 8.91
C PRO A 106 10.85 -4.44 9.02
N VAL A 107 10.13 -4.52 7.91
CA VAL A 107 8.78 -5.08 7.86
C VAL A 107 8.58 -6.00 6.66
N ALA A 108 7.69 -6.97 6.83
CA ALA A 108 7.06 -7.70 5.75
C ALA A 108 5.66 -7.11 5.48
N LEU A 109 5.23 -7.14 4.23
CA LEU A 109 3.85 -6.84 3.86
C LEU A 109 3.03 -8.13 3.94
N LYS A 110 1.90 -8.09 4.61
CA LYS A 110 0.91 -9.16 4.59
C LYS A 110 -0.34 -8.70 3.86
N ALA A 111 -0.88 -9.55 3.00
CA ALA A 111 -2.17 -9.31 2.37
C ALA A 111 -3.03 -10.57 2.34
N ARG A 112 -4.34 -10.39 2.44
CA ARG A 112 -5.34 -11.44 2.23
C ARG A 112 -6.67 -10.86 1.79
N LEU A 113 -7.51 -11.71 1.24
CA LEU A 113 -8.92 -11.42 1.01
C LEU A 113 -9.74 -12.06 2.12
N ASN A 114 -10.71 -11.35 2.70
CA ASN A 114 -11.65 -12.00 3.63
C ASN A 114 -12.84 -12.64 2.87
N GLU A 115 -13.70 -13.35 3.59
CA GLU A 115 -14.88 -14.03 3.00
C GLU A 115 -15.89 -13.07 2.32
N LEU A 116 -15.83 -11.77 2.64
CA LEU A 116 -16.66 -10.74 2.03
C LEU A 116 -16.01 -10.11 0.78
N GLY A 117 -14.83 -10.59 0.36
CA GLY A 117 -14.09 -10.02 -0.75
C GLY A 117 -13.37 -8.70 -0.40
N LEU A 118 -13.15 -8.41 0.88
CA LEU A 118 -12.42 -7.21 1.31
C LEU A 118 -10.94 -7.51 1.46
N LEU A 119 -10.12 -6.69 0.80
CA LEU A 119 -8.67 -6.70 0.94
C LEU A 119 -8.28 -6.27 2.35
N GLN A 120 -7.41 -7.05 2.99
CA GLN A 120 -6.76 -6.71 4.24
C GLN A 120 -5.26 -6.68 4.02
N VAL A 121 -4.62 -5.58 4.37
CA VAL A 121 -3.16 -5.40 4.25
C VAL A 121 -2.59 -4.96 5.59
N ALA A 122 -1.42 -5.46 5.95
CA ALA A 122 -0.71 -5.06 7.16
C ALA A 122 0.81 -5.07 6.96
N CYS A 123 1.51 -4.23 7.72
CA CYS A 123 2.95 -4.36 7.92
C CYS A 123 3.22 -5.20 9.16
N ARG A 124 3.93 -6.32 9.02
CA ARG A 124 4.41 -7.13 10.15
C ARG A 124 5.87 -6.79 10.42
N SER A 125 6.24 -6.54 11.68
CA SER A 125 7.65 -6.36 12.02
C SER A 125 8.47 -7.63 11.78
N LEU A 126 9.67 -7.44 11.23
CA LEU A 126 10.72 -8.47 11.11
C LEU A 126 11.77 -8.36 12.22
N ASP A 127 11.72 -7.32 13.06
CA ASP A 127 12.60 -7.21 14.22
C ASP A 127 12.11 -8.17 15.32
N PRO A 128 12.92 -9.16 15.76
CA PRO A 128 12.49 -10.13 16.77
C PRO A 128 12.14 -9.51 18.13
N ARG A 129 12.58 -8.27 18.39
CA ARG A 129 12.26 -7.50 19.60
C ARG A 129 10.88 -6.86 19.52
N ILE A 130 10.32 -6.70 18.33
CA ILE A 130 9.06 -6.01 18.07
C ILE A 130 8.06 -7.02 17.51
N ARG A 131 7.13 -7.47 18.35
CA ARG A 131 6.08 -8.42 17.96
C ARG A 131 4.77 -7.70 17.61
N GLU A 132 4.88 -6.66 16.79
CA GLU A 132 3.74 -5.83 16.39
C GLU A 132 3.38 -6.07 14.91
N THR A 133 2.11 -5.87 14.60
CA THR A 133 1.58 -5.88 13.23
C THR A 133 0.63 -4.70 13.09
N TRP A 134 0.87 -3.86 12.09
CA TRP A 134 0.13 -2.62 11.88
C TRP A 134 -0.77 -2.78 10.65
N PRO A 135 -2.10 -2.79 10.81
CA PRO A 135 -3.00 -2.78 9.67
C PRO A 135 -2.84 -1.49 8.87
N LEU A 136 -2.95 -1.61 7.55
CA LEU A 136 -3.01 -0.47 6.63
C LEU A 136 -4.48 -0.24 6.27
N GLU A 137 -4.97 0.98 6.49
CA GLU A 137 -6.38 1.30 6.37
C GLU A 137 -6.61 2.50 5.45
N PHE A 138 -7.78 2.58 4.81
CA PHE A 138 -8.16 3.76 4.05
C PHE A 138 -8.44 4.93 5.00
N ASN A 139 -7.76 6.04 4.79
CA ASN A 139 -8.03 7.27 5.53
C ASN A 139 -9.13 8.08 4.80
N LEU A 140 -10.29 8.22 5.46
CA LEU A 140 -11.42 8.97 4.93
C LEU A 140 -11.37 10.47 5.24
N ARG A 141 -10.38 10.91 6.02
CA ARG A 141 -10.21 12.33 6.34
C ARG A 141 -9.56 13.08 5.17
N PRO A 142 -9.88 14.37 4.97
CA PRO A 142 -9.20 15.20 3.98
C PRO A 142 -7.70 15.20 4.26
N ALA A 143 -6.90 14.79 3.27
CA ALA A 143 -5.46 14.90 3.39
C ALA A 143 -5.09 16.39 3.43
N PRO A 144 -4.29 16.86 4.41
CA PRO A 144 -3.83 18.24 4.43
C PRO A 144 -3.00 18.49 3.15
N GLY A 145 -3.53 19.32 2.25
CA GLY A 145 -2.89 19.65 0.97
C GLY A 145 -3.43 18.93 -0.26
N ALA A 146 -4.39 18.00 -0.13
CA ALA A 146 -5.14 17.50 -1.29
C ALA A 146 -6.19 18.55 -1.68
N ALA A 147 -5.81 19.51 -2.52
CA ALA A 147 -6.78 20.34 -3.22
C ALA A 147 -7.67 19.40 -4.04
N GLY A 148 -8.93 19.26 -3.64
CA GLY A 148 -9.93 18.57 -4.44
C GLY A 148 -10.05 19.22 -5.83
N PRO A 149 -10.58 18.51 -6.84
CA PRO A 149 -10.80 19.09 -8.15
C PRO A 149 -11.61 20.38 -7.98
N ALA A 150 -11.05 21.50 -8.45
CA ALA A 150 -11.71 22.79 -8.39
C ALA A 150 -13.09 22.66 -9.06
N PRO A 151 -14.18 23.12 -8.42
CA PRO A 151 -15.48 23.09 -9.05
C PRO A 151 -15.42 23.89 -10.37
N PRO A 152 -16.12 23.44 -11.43
CA PRO A 152 -16.15 24.17 -12.69
C PRO A 152 -16.67 25.58 -12.43
N ALA A 153 -15.93 26.59 -12.91
CA ALA A 153 -16.31 27.99 -12.77
C ALA A 153 -17.70 28.19 -13.38
N ALA A 154 -18.67 28.53 -12.54
CA ALA A 154 -20.03 28.82 -12.97
C ALA A 154 -20.00 30.02 -13.92
N ALA A 155 -20.33 29.79 -15.19
CA ALA A 155 -20.54 30.85 -16.16
C ALA A 155 -21.72 31.72 -15.69
N SER A 156 -21.45 32.94 -15.25
CA SER A 156 -22.47 33.94 -14.97
C SER A 156 -23.14 34.36 -16.28
N SER A 157 -24.34 33.83 -16.55
CA SER A 157 -25.25 34.41 -17.53
C SER A 157 -25.88 35.66 -16.92
N ALA A 158 -25.41 36.82 -17.38
CA ALA A 158 -26.08 38.09 -17.18
C ALA A 158 -27.33 38.14 -18.08
N SER A 159 -28.50 38.36 -17.49
CA SER A 159 -29.72 38.72 -18.22
C SER A 159 -29.98 40.22 -18.06
N ALA A 160 -30.30 40.82 -19.22
CA ALA A 160 -30.68 42.19 -19.47
C ALA A 160 -32.03 42.59 -18.85
#